data_AF-A0A8T5F772-F1
#
_entry.id   AF-A0A8T5F772-F1
#
_cell.length_a   1.000
_cell.length_b   1.000
_cell.length_c   1.000
_cell.angle_alpha   90.00
_cell.angle_beta   90.00
_cell.angle_gamma   90.00
#
_symmetry.space_group_name_H-M   'P 1'
#
loop_
_entity.id
_entity.type
_entity.pdbx_description
1 polymer ?
#
loop_
_entity_poly.entity_id
_entity_poly.type
_entity_poly.pdbx_seq_one_letter_code
_entity_poly.pdbx_strand_id
1 'polypeptide(L)'
;MKSIFIISIVAVAMIGVMVPSAFAETWYYYVEPLPEYASYANNVMKLSTDAWEEANNDLQFIEVGTWEQADFRVSWVKEFGVEHVGYAFGSWFIEVGLGDSNCGSGMWQPYSEAYTTDIMTHEIGHVLGFDHVNDPNSIMYPTAINWEYGNVETRETLTTGYGFFQPICTSKDVTTFDWHVSSDDPTYGFDVYFVPSVNEFDNWVDGESFNYFVDNGCSAENMLSVGGTCKGVTQDSGLLIIMGDDASEPLTEITLNFQENNFESILDTSNSEKSLPDQNSNDGVLVDTTFALYVDPQQKFSIKYPSNWIIDSTDYGFQKANFLNEDNWKAQIYVTDYGEIDYTGLSSSEILDDIVSYEQEYCTNATFVDDGLICYDFQLVGTKSDILASGHKGYVVMFTSTIQYDGIIGVEYPTTTLLAEVHDGSNVWVVYAEVETDYVESFSDVLTQSVGSFKLIQSGEDSSTTNSIPIPIPTPQPDVITSTGTAALSKTSVNVSSGQSEQVKIYGIVSNVDKSTRVSITYTYPDGTTDGGTIFTT
;
A
#
# COMPACT_ATOMS: atom_id res chain seq x y z
N MET A 1 -32.06 17.21 -39.66
CA MET A 1 -31.72 15.80 -39.35
C MET A 1 -31.31 15.78 -37.90
N LYS A 2 -32.05 15.06 -37.05
CA LYS A 2 -31.86 15.02 -35.61
C LYS A 2 -30.55 14.28 -35.30
N SER A 3 -29.68 14.90 -34.51
CA SER A 3 -28.53 14.22 -33.91
C SER A 3 -29.05 13.13 -32.99
N ILE A 4 -28.57 11.91 -33.23
CA ILE A 4 -28.75 10.77 -32.35
C ILE A 4 -27.56 10.84 -31.38
N PHE A 5 -27.85 11.16 -30.12
CA PHE A 5 -26.94 10.89 -29.02
C PHE A 5 -26.83 9.36 -28.93
N ILE A 6 -25.66 8.82 -29.19
CA ILE A 6 -25.32 7.42 -28.89
C ILE A 6 -24.91 7.44 -27.42
N ILE A 7 -25.81 6.99 -26.56
CA ILE A 7 -25.47 6.57 -25.20
C ILE A 7 -24.69 5.28 -25.38
N SER A 8 -23.38 5.33 -25.16
CA SER A 8 -22.56 4.12 -25.09
C SER A 8 -22.93 3.39 -23.80
N ILE A 9 -23.81 2.40 -23.93
CA ILE A 9 -24.04 1.41 -22.89
C ILE A 9 -22.83 0.50 -22.92
N VAL A 10 -21.96 0.64 -21.91
CA VAL A 10 -20.92 -0.34 -21.60
C VAL A 10 -21.63 -1.59 -21.13
N ALA A 11 -21.72 -2.59 -21.99
CA ALA A 11 -22.19 -3.91 -21.61
C ALA A 11 -21.05 -4.62 -20.88
N VAL A 12 -21.05 -4.55 -19.55
CA VAL A 12 -20.20 -5.41 -18.70
C VAL A 12 -20.53 -6.85 -19.05
N ALA A 13 -19.53 -7.61 -19.50
CA ALA A 13 -19.72 -8.99 -19.92
C ALA A 13 -19.96 -9.88 -18.68
N MET A 14 -21.22 -9.96 -18.24
CA MET A 14 -21.71 -10.96 -17.28
C MET A 14 -21.63 -12.36 -17.90
N ILE A 15 -20.44 -12.97 -17.89
CA ILE A 15 -20.28 -14.37 -18.32
C ILE A 15 -20.75 -15.27 -17.17
N GLY A 16 -22.04 -15.61 -17.19
CA GLY A 16 -22.53 -16.88 -16.63
C GLY A 16 -23.05 -16.93 -15.19
N VAL A 17 -23.48 -15.81 -14.59
CA VAL A 17 -24.09 -15.83 -13.26
C VAL A 17 -25.61 -16.03 -13.39
N MET A 18 -26.08 -17.29 -13.38
CA MET A 18 -27.52 -17.59 -13.29
C MET A 18 -27.96 -17.62 -11.83
N VAL A 19 -28.89 -16.73 -11.44
CA VAL A 19 -29.62 -16.86 -10.18
C VAL A 19 -30.40 -18.20 -10.19
N PRO A 20 -30.29 -19.06 -9.17
CA PRO A 20 -31.02 -20.32 -9.13
C PRO A 20 -32.53 -20.09 -9.26
N SER A 21 -33.14 -20.61 -10.33
CA SER A 21 -34.54 -20.34 -10.67
C SER A 21 -35.52 -20.94 -9.65
N ALA A 22 -36.20 -20.07 -8.89
CA ALA A 22 -37.55 -20.33 -8.40
C ALA A 22 -38.27 -19.01 -8.09
N PHE A 23 -39.19 -18.62 -8.98
CA PHE A 23 -40.09 -17.44 -8.95
C PHE A 23 -39.46 -16.12 -9.42
N ALA A 24 -40.26 -15.32 -10.17
CA ALA A 24 -39.92 -13.94 -10.48
C ALA A 24 -39.77 -13.19 -9.15
N GLU A 25 -38.59 -12.64 -8.91
CA GLU A 25 -38.23 -12.01 -7.65
C GLU A 25 -38.19 -10.50 -7.87
N THR A 26 -39.19 -9.81 -7.31
CA THR A 26 -39.19 -8.34 -7.27
C THR A 26 -38.57 -7.92 -5.95
N TRP A 27 -37.44 -7.22 -6.01
CA TRP A 27 -36.74 -6.65 -4.87
C TRP A 27 -37.03 -5.16 -4.77
N TYR A 28 -37.50 -4.73 -3.61
CA TYR A 28 -37.70 -3.32 -3.29
C TYR A 28 -36.44 -2.77 -2.63
N TYR A 29 -35.92 -1.64 -3.07
CA TYR A 29 -34.74 -1.03 -2.46
C TYR A 29 -34.97 0.42 -2.07
N TYR A 30 -34.28 0.86 -1.02
CA TYR A 30 -34.22 2.26 -0.63
C TYR A 30 -32.77 2.73 -0.72
N VAL A 31 -32.52 3.82 -1.43
CA VAL A 31 -31.20 4.44 -1.52
C VAL A 31 -31.21 5.78 -0.76
N GLU A 32 -30.21 5.99 0.09
CA GLU A 32 -30.03 7.28 0.74
C GLU A 32 -29.65 8.37 -0.29
N PRO A 33 -30.10 9.62 -0.10
CA PRO A 33 -29.72 10.72 -0.98
C PRO A 33 -28.19 10.89 -1.05
N LEU A 34 -27.66 11.07 -2.25
CA LEU A 34 -26.24 11.35 -2.44
C LEU A 34 -25.83 12.69 -1.81
N PRO A 35 -24.62 12.78 -1.23
CA PRO A 35 -24.02 14.05 -0.88
C PRO A 35 -23.88 14.98 -2.09
N GLU A 36 -23.95 16.31 -1.88
CA GLU A 36 -23.88 17.29 -2.98
C GLU A 36 -22.60 17.17 -3.83
N TYR A 37 -21.47 16.81 -3.21
CA TYR A 37 -20.18 16.63 -3.88
C TYR A 37 -20.09 15.34 -4.71
N ALA A 38 -21.04 14.42 -4.56
CA ALA A 38 -21.02 13.10 -5.17
C ALA A 38 -22.05 12.96 -6.31
N SER A 39 -22.41 14.07 -6.96
CA SER A 39 -23.38 14.07 -8.06
C SER A 39 -22.95 13.22 -9.27
N TYR A 40 -21.66 12.89 -9.37
CA TYR A 40 -21.15 11.96 -10.38
C TYR A 40 -21.73 10.54 -10.22
N ALA A 41 -22.14 10.14 -9.01
CA ALA A 41 -22.68 8.82 -8.72
C ALA A 41 -24.21 8.71 -8.92
N ASN A 42 -24.86 9.74 -9.48
CA ASN A 42 -26.34 9.80 -9.58
C ASN A 42 -26.97 8.62 -10.34
N ASN A 43 -26.25 8.00 -11.29
CA ASN A 43 -26.79 6.86 -12.03
C ASN A 43 -26.31 5.50 -11.48
N VAL A 44 -25.41 5.46 -10.49
CA VAL A 44 -24.78 4.22 -9.98
C VAL A 44 -25.83 3.17 -9.63
N MET A 45 -26.83 3.52 -8.82
CA MET A 45 -27.88 2.57 -8.43
C MET A 45 -28.62 2.01 -9.64
N LYS A 46 -29.03 2.89 -10.56
CA LYS A 46 -29.78 2.48 -11.75
C LYS A 46 -28.95 1.56 -12.64
N LEU A 47 -27.69 1.92 -12.90
CA LEU A 47 -26.78 1.12 -13.72
C LEU A 47 -26.55 -0.25 -13.10
N SER A 48 -26.37 -0.31 -11.78
CA SER A 48 -26.12 -1.55 -11.05
C SER A 48 -27.35 -2.48 -11.04
N THR A 49 -28.54 -1.93 -10.81
CA THR A 49 -29.78 -2.71 -10.88
C THR A 49 -30.08 -3.18 -12.30
N ASP A 50 -29.90 -2.31 -13.30
CA ASP A 50 -30.08 -2.65 -14.70
C ASP A 50 -29.15 -3.81 -15.10
N ALA A 51 -27.89 -3.81 -14.66
CA ALA A 51 -26.93 -4.89 -14.94
C ALA A 51 -27.43 -6.26 -14.44
N TRP A 52 -28.04 -6.31 -13.25
CA TRP A 52 -28.63 -7.53 -12.70
C TRP A 52 -29.94 -7.94 -13.40
N GLU A 53 -30.82 -6.99 -13.75
CA GLU A 53 -32.05 -7.25 -14.51
C GLU A 53 -31.75 -7.74 -15.94
N GLU A 54 -30.76 -7.16 -16.61
CA GLU A 54 -30.32 -7.56 -17.96
C GLU A 54 -29.74 -8.97 -17.98
N ALA A 55 -28.99 -9.34 -16.94
CA ALA A 55 -28.47 -10.69 -16.77
C ALA A 55 -29.57 -11.72 -16.40
N ASN A 56 -30.69 -11.27 -15.83
CA ASN A 56 -31.74 -12.13 -15.27
C ASN A 56 -33.16 -11.64 -15.64
N ASN A 57 -33.73 -12.20 -16.71
CA ASN A 57 -35.03 -11.77 -17.29
C ASN A 57 -36.24 -11.77 -16.33
N ASP A 58 -36.17 -12.47 -15.19
CA ASP A 58 -37.25 -12.59 -14.20
C ASP A 58 -36.96 -11.80 -12.90
N LEU A 59 -35.84 -11.09 -12.83
CA LEU A 59 -35.44 -10.23 -11.70
C LEU A 59 -35.90 -8.79 -11.97
N GLN A 60 -36.42 -8.13 -10.95
CA GLN A 60 -36.81 -6.72 -11.03
C GLN A 60 -36.48 -5.99 -9.73
N PHE A 61 -35.87 -4.81 -9.84
CA PHE A 61 -35.65 -3.89 -8.74
C PHE A 61 -36.62 -2.70 -8.79
N ILE A 62 -37.19 -2.34 -7.65
CA ILE A 62 -38.11 -1.20 -7.54
C ILE A 62 -37.66 -0.30 -6.39
N GLU A 63 -37.29 0.94 -6.71
CA GLU A 63 -37.00 1.96 -5.71
C GLU A 63 -38.27 2.33 -4.93
N VAL A 64 -38.17 2.35 -3.60
CA VAL A 64 -39.23 2.79 -2.69
C VAL A 64 -38.81 4.04 -1.94
N GLY A 65 -39.80 4.85 -1.51
CA GLY A 65 -39.53 6.15 -0.89
C GLY A 65 -39.13 6.10 0.58
N THR A 66 -39.26 4.95 1.26
CA THR A 66 -38.86 4.79 2.67
C THR A 66 -38.24 3.42 2.91
N TRP A 67 -37.28 3.35 3.83
CA TRP A 67 -36.53 2.12 4.13
C TRP A 67 -37.42 0.99 4.69
N GLU A 68 -38.55 1.30 5.34
CA GLU A 68 -39.48 0.29 5.87
C GLU A 68 -40.23 -0.50 4.78
N GLN A 69 -40.19 0.00 3.54
CA GLN A 69 -40.82 -0.64 2.38
C GLN A 69 -39.82 -1.45 1.55
N ALA A 70 -38.53 -1.38 1.90
CA ALA A 70 -37.45 -1.97 1.13
C ALA A 70 -37.05 -3.34 1.69
N ASP A 71 -36.67 -4.24 0.81
CA ASP A 71 -36.01 -5.50 1.13
C ASP A 71 -34.54 -5.27 1.51
N PHE A 72 -33.86 -4.31 0.85
CA PHE A 72 -32.54 -3.84 1.24
C PHE A 72 -32.39 -2.32 1.10
N ARG A 73 -31.44 -1.76 1.85
CA ARG A 73 -31.14 -0.32 1.82
C ARG A 73 -29.67 -0.06 1.45
N VAL A 74 -29.43 1.07 0.82
CA VAL A 74 -28.11 1.49 0.34
C VAL A 74 -27.73 2.83 0.97
N SER A 75 -26.51 2.89 1.51
CA SER A 75 -25.90 4.08 2.08
C SER A 75 -24.58 4.40 1.36
N TRP A 76 -24.20 5.67 1.41
CA TRP A 76 -22.97 6.17 0.80
C TRP A 76 -22.00 6.64 1.89
N VAL A 77 -20.73 6.26 1.76
CA VAL A 77 -19.67 6.79 2.61
C VAL A 77 -18.66 7.55 1.77
N LYS A 78 -18.06 8.61 2.33
CA LYS A 78 -17.04 9.39 1.63
C LYS A 78 -15.84 8.52 1.23
N GLU A 79 -15.36 7.73 2.20
CA GLU A 79 -14.26 6.78 2.08
C GLU A 79 -14.31 5.85 3.31
N PHE A 80 -13.77 4.64 3.20
CA PHE A 80 -13.66 3.69 4.32
C PHE A 80 -12.30 3.78 5.04
N GLY A 81 -11.33 4.50 4.47
CA GLY A 81 -9.98 4.67 5.01
C GLY A 81 -9.04 3.52 4.65
N VAL A 82 -9.36 2.29 5.07
CA VAL A 82 -8.63 1.04 4.70
C VAL A 82 -9.61 -0.13 4.61
N GLU A 83 -9.15 -1.30 4.11
CA GLU A 83 -9.82 -2.62 4.19
C GLU A 83 -10.89 -2.93 3.11
N HIS A 84 -11.79 -2.01 2.75
CA HIS A 84 -12.79 -2.27 1.71
C HIS A 84 -13.32 -0.98 1.02
N VAL A 85 -13.88 -1.12 -0.19
CA VAL A 85 -14.48 0.00 -0.97
C VAL A 85 -16.00 -0.06 -1.07
N GLY A 86 -16.58 -1.22 -0.73
CA GLY A 86 -18.00 -1.48 -0.57
C GLY A 86 -18.20 -2.50 0.54
N TYR A 87 -19.42 -2.60 1.07
CA TYR A 87 -19.77 -3.57 2.10
C TYR A 87 -21.25 -3.92 2.10
N ALA A 88 -21.57 -5.19 1.92
CA ALA A 88 -22.91 -5.75 2.13
C ALA A 88 -23.02 -6.47 3.47
N PHE A 89 -23.92 -5.99 4.34
CA PHE A 89 -24.24 -6.65 5.61
C PHE A 89 -25.44 -7.57 5.47
N GLY A 90 -25.18 -8.83 5.13
CA GLY A 90 -26.22 -9.81 4.82
C GLY A 90 -27.08 -9.34 3.64
N SER A 91 -28.34 -9.76 3.60
CA SER A 91 -29.21 -9.49 2.44
C SER A 91 -30.06 -8.21 2.52
N TRP A 92 -29.71 -7.25 3.39
CA TRP A 92 -30.60 -6.12 3.68
C TRP A 92 -29.91 -4.75 3.76
N PHE A 93 -28.58 -4.67 3.73
CA PHE A 93 -27.86 -3.40 3.83
C PHE A 93 -26.58 -3.40 2.99
N ILE A 94 -26.36 -2.31 2.25
CA ILE A 94 -25.16 -2.05 1.45
C ILE A 94 -24.61 -0.66 1.84
N GLU A 95 -23.29 -0.56 1.96
CA GLU A 95 -22.55 0.70 2.01
C GLU A 95 -21.54 0.76 0.85
N VAL A 96 -21.49 1.88 0.11
CA VAL A 96 -20.55 2.07 -1.00
C VAL A 96 -19.71 3.32 -0.79
N GLY A 97 -18.40 3.17 -0.97
CA GLY A 97 -17.43 4.25 -0.91
C GLY A 97 -17.48 5.12 -2.17
N LEU A 98 -17.42 6.43 -1.97
CA LEU A 98 -17.44 7.44 -3.05
C LEU A 98 -16.03 7.89 -3.46
N GLY A 99 -14.99 7.35 -2.83
CA GLY A 99 -13.61 7.75 -3.08
C GLY A 99 -12.70 7.27 -1.97
N ASP A 100 -11.45 7.69 -2.06
CA ASP A 100 -10.43 7.47 -1.05
C ASP A 100 -9.43 8.63 -1.03
N SER A 101 -8.52 8.61 -0.07
CA SER A 101 -7.44 9.58 0.07
C SER A 101 -6.06 8.99 -0.27
N ASN A 102 -6.01 7.95 -1.11
CA ASN A 102 -4.75 7.27 -1.46
C ASN A 102 -3.92 8.04 -2.49
N CYS A 103 -4.47 9.11 -3.08
CA CYS A 103 -3.74 9.91 -4.05
C CYS A 103 -2.75 10.88 -3.39
N GLY A 104 -1.48 10.80 -3.80
CA GLY A 104 -0.44 11.75 -3.43
C GLY A 104 -0.25 11.85 -1.91
N SER A 105 -0.27 13.06 -1.38
CA SER A 105 -0.06 13.34 0.05
C SER A 105 -1.30 13.15 0.93
N GLY A 106 -2.20 12.22 0.58
CA GLY A 106 -3.45 12.01 1.31
C GLY A 106 -4.63 12.84 0.78
N MET A 107 -4.62 13.22 -0.51
CA MET A 107 -5.70 14.01 -1.09
C MET A 107 -6.87 13.12 -1.47
N TRP A 108 -8.06 13.45 -0.94
CA TRP A 108 -9.28 12.73 -1.27
C TRP A 108 -9.65 12.92 -2.74
N GLN A 109 -9.95 11.83 -3.42
CA GLN A 109 -10.38 11.78 -4.80
C GLN A 109 -11.68 10.99 -4.96
N PRO A 110 -12.65 11.50 -5.73
CA PRO A 110 -13.85 10.74 -6.03
C PRO A 110 -13.51 9.57 -6.95
N TYR A 111 -14.13 8.41 -6.73
CA TYR A 111 -14.12 7.34 -7.71
C TYR A 111 -14.86 7.74 -8.99
N SER A 112 -14.60 7.05 -10.11
CA SER A 112 -15.38 7.23 -11.32
C SER A 112 -16.79 6.66 -11.15
N GLU A 113 -17.77 7.15 -11.94
CA GLU A 113 -19.13 6.57 -11.95
C GLU A 113 -19.08 5.09 -12.32
N ALA A 114 -18.17 4.71 -13.23
CA ALA A 114 -17.98 3.33 -13.66
C ALA A 114 -17.47 2.46 -12.50
N TYR A 115 -16.41 2.87 -11.82
CA TYR A 115 -15.86 2.10 -10.70
C TYR A 115 -16.83 2.02 -9.52
N THR A 116 -17.53 3.12 -9.19
CA THR A 116 -18.58 3.12 -8.15
C THR A 116 -19.76 2.20 -8.53
N THR A 117 -20.09 2.11 -9.82
CA THR A 117 -21.10 1.16 -10.33
C THR A 117 -20.66 -0.29 -10.20
N ASP A 118 -19.38 -0.59 -10.46
CA ASP A 118 -18.81 -1.92 -10.30
C ASP A 118 -18.92 -2.39 -8.85
N ILE A 119 -18.48 -1.55 -7.91
CA ILE A 119 -18.60 -1.80 -6.45
C ILE A 119 -20.07 -2.05 -6.08
N MET A 120 -20.98 -1.15 -6.45
CA MET A 120 -22.40 -1.30 -6.13
C MET A 120 -23.00 -2.60 -6.70
N THR A 121 -22.62 -2.96 -7.93
CA THR A 121 -23.12 -4.18 -8.59
C THR A 121 -22.62 -5.42 -7.86
N HIS A 122 -21.37 -5.43 -7.39
CA HIS A 122 -20.81 -6.48 -6.53
C HIS A 122 -21.60 -6.63 -5.22
N GLU A 123 -21.85 -5.52 -4.51
CA GLU A 123 -22.57 -5.55 -3.23
C GLU A 123 -24.04 -6.00 -3.39
N ILE A 124 -24.70 -5.63 -4.49
CA ILE A 124 -26.03 -6.17 -4.82
C ILE A 124 -25.96 -7.69 -5.04
N GLY A 125 -24.87 -8.22 -5.58
CA GLY A 125 -24.65 -9.66 -5.70
C GLY A 125 -24.69 -10.39 -4.35
N HIS A 126 -24.06 -9.82 -3.32
CA HIS A 126 -24.18 -10.35 -1.96
C HIS A 126 -25.60 -10.28 -1.41
N VAL A 127 -26.36 -9.22 -1.72
CA VAL A 127 -27.78 -9.13 -1.35
C VAL A 127 -28.60 -10.25 -1.99
N LEU A 128 -28.32 -10.57 -3.25
CA LEU A 128 -28.94 -11.68 -4.00
C LEU A 128 -28.45 -13.06 -3.54
N GLY A 129 -27.50 -13.13 -2.60
CA GLY A 129 -27.00 -14.37 -2.00
C GLY A 129 -25.83 -15.01 -2.74
N PHE A 130 -25.10 -14.25 -3.57
CA PHE A 130 -23.87 -14.72 -4.18
C PHE A 130 -22.68 -14.58 -3.22
N ASP A 131 -21.90 -15.65 -3.13
CA ASP A 131 -20.58 -15.63 -2.51
C ASP A 131 -19.52 -15.14 -3.51
N HIS A 132 -18.34 -14.79 -2.98
CA HIS A 132 -17.20 -14.43 -3.81
C HIS A 132 -16.79 -15.55 -4.78
N VAL A 133 -16.38 -15.15 -5.98
CA VAL A 133 -15.88 -16.04 -7.02
C VAL A 133 -14.44 -15.68 -7.33
N ASN A 134 -13.55 -16.67 -7.32
CA ASN A 134 -12.14 -16.47 -7.69
C ASN A 134 -11.94 -16.45 -9.22
N ASP A 135 -12.59 -15.50 -9.89
CA ASP A 135 -12.41 -15.18 -11.30
C ASP A 135 -12.38 -13.65 -11.44
N PRO A 136 -11.23 -13.04 -11.81
CA PRO A 136 -11.10 -11.60 -11.99
C PRO A 136 -12.05 -10.98 -13.01
N ASN A 137 -12.69 -11.78 -13.87
CA ASN A 137 -13.69 -11.31 -14.82
C ASN A 137 -15.12 -11.38 -14.27
N SER A 138 -15.30 -11.95 -13.07
CA SER A 138 -16.59 -12.02 -12.40
C SER A 138 -16.87 -10.75 -11.62
N ILE A 139 -18.11 -10.26 -11.68
CA ILE A 139 -18.54 -9.15 -10.82
C ILE A 139 -18.47 -9.52 -9.33
N MET A 140 -18.46 -10.81 -8.98
CA MET A 140 -18.30 -11.30 -7.60
C MET A 140 -16.84 -11.56 -7.22
N TYR A 141 -15.87 -11.06 -7.99
CA TYR A 141 -14.46 -11.11 -7.61
C TYR A 141 -14.22 -10.26 -6.35
N PRO A 142 -13.66 -10.81 -5.27
CA PRO A 142 -13.58 -10.12 -3.97
C PRO A 142 -12.66 -8.90 -3.96
N THR A 143 -11.84 -8.72 -4.99
CA THR A 143 -10.89 -7.61 -5.07
C THR A 143 -11.40 -6.56 -6.03
N ALA A 144 -11.50 -5.33 -5.55
CA ALA A 144 -11.84 -4.18 -6.37
C ALA A 144 -10.64 -3.81 -7.27
N ILE A 145 -10.61 -4.41 -8.44
CA ILE A 145 -9.58 -4.21 -9.47
C ILE A 145 -9.98 -3.10 -10.43
N ASN A 146 -9.00 -2.59 -11.20
CA ASN A 146 -9.22 -1.55 -12.22
C ASN A 146 -9.87 -0.28 -11.66
N TRP A 147 -9.52 0.09 -10.43
CA TRP A 147 -10.00 1.32 -9.82
C TRP A 147 -9.62 2.53 -10.68
N GLU A 148 -10.55 3.49 -10.72
CA GLU A 148 -10.45 4.70 -11.51
C GLU A 148 -11.01 5.87 -10.69
N TYR A 149 -10.29 6.99 -10.69
CA TYR A 149 -10.82 8.24 -10.15
C TYR A 149 -11.65 9.00 -11.18
N GLY A 150 -12.71 9.65 -10.71
CA GLY A 150 -13.59 10.47 -11.52
C GLY A 150 -13.01 11.83 -11.87
N ASN A 151 -13.83 12.69 -12.45
CA ASN A 151 -13.46 14.09 -12.68
C ASN A 151 -13.23 14.80 -11.33
N VAL A 152 -12.10 15.48 -11.22
CA VAL A 152 -11.68 16.22 -10.03
C VAL A 152 -11.77 17.71 -10.35
N GLU A 153 -12.64 18.43 -9.63
CA GLU A 153 -12.61 19.90 -9.62
C GLU A 153 -11.96 20.39 -8.33
N THR A 154 -10.79 21.03 -8.47
CA THR A 154 -10.05 21.66 -7.36
C THR A 154 -10.12 23.18 -7.51
N ARG A 155 -10.28 23.90 -6.40
CA ARG A 155 -10.18 25.36 -6.36
C ARG A 155 -9.11 25.78 -5.40
N GLU A 156 -8.14 26.53 -5.90
CA GLU A 156 -7.04 27.06 -5.11
C GLU A 156 -7.01 28.58 -5.16
N THR A 157 -6.69 29.21 -4.03
CA THR A 157 -6.49 30.66 -3.98
C THR A 157 -5.00 30.97 -3.99
N LEU A 158 -4.51 31.59 -5.06
CA LEU A 158 -3.12 31.94 -5.25
C LEU A 158 -2.91 33.46 -5.28
N THR A 159 -1.66 33.89 -5.13
CA THR A 159 -1.24 35.29 -5.28
C THR A 159 -0.09 35.39 -6.27
N THR A 160 0.27 36.60 -6.69
CA THR A 160 1.33 36.86 -7.68
C THR A 160 2.65 36.22 -7.26
N GLY A 161 3.32 35.54 -8.19
CA GLY A 161 4.60 34.88 -7.93
C GLY A 161 4.53 33.60 -7.08
N TYR A 162 3.34 33.03 -6.86
CA TYR A 162 3.15 31.71 -6.25
C TYR A 162 2.78 30.67 -7.31
N GLY A 163 3.07 29.41 -6.99
CA GLY A 163 2.70 28.26 -7.81
C GLY A 163 1.96 27.22 -7.00
N PHE A 164 1.27 26.34 -7.71
CA PHE A 164 0.51 25.22 -7.17
C PHE A 164 0.81 23.96 -7.97
N PHE A 165 1.00 22.84 -7.27
CA PHE A 165 1.19 21.54 -7.87
C PHE A 165 0.00 20.64 -7.54
N GLN A 166 -0.73 20.22 -8.57
CA GLN A 166 -1.75 19.18 -8.46
C GLN A 166 -1.14 17.84 -8.90
N PRO A 167 -0.93 16.87 -7.99
CA PRO A 167 -0.57 15.51 -8.41
C PRO A 167 -1.71 14.89 -9.21
N ILE A 168 -1.35 14.04 -10.17
CA ILE A 168 -2.32 13.16 -10.83
C ILE A 168 -2.55 11.90 -9.99
N CYS A 169 -3.68 11.27 -10.23
CA CYS A 169 -4.09 10.06 -9.53
C CYS A 169 -4.49 9.03 -10.57
N THR A 170 -3.70 7.97 -10.72
CA THR A 170 -3.98 6.90 -11.69
C THR A 170 -3.45 5.57 -11.17
N SER A 171 -4.13 4.50 -11.53
CA SER A 171 -3.70 3.11 -11.31
C SER A 171 -2.76 2.61 -12.42
N LYS A 172 -2.49 3.41 -13.45
CA LYS A 172 -1.71 3.04 -14.63
C LYS A 172 -0.32 3.64 -14.60
N ASP A 173 0.68 2.87 -15.05
CA ASP A 173 2.07 3.35 -15.19
C ASP A 173 2.19 4.56 -16.13
N VAL A 174 1.39 4.54 -17.21
CA VAL A 174 1.34 5.60 -18.21
C VAL A 174 -0.10 5.82 -18.60
N THR A 175 -0.54 7.08 -18.58
CA THR A 175 -1.91 7.42 -18.93
C THR A 175 -2.02 8.72 -19.72
N THR A 176 -3.25 9.15 -19.97
CA THR A 176 -3.60 10.40 -20.63
C THR A 176 -4.57 11.15 -19.75
N PHE A 177 -4.29 12.43 -19.51
CA PHE A 177 -5.18 13.31 -18.76
C PHE A 177 -5.71 14.43 -19.64
N ASP A 178 -7.02 14.63 -19.57
CA ASP A 178 -7.64 15.89 -19.97
C ASP A 178 -7.65 16.83 -18.77
N TRP A 179 -7.24 18.07 -19.00
CA TRP A 179 -7.14 19.07 -17.96
C TRP A 179 -7.66 20.41 -18.45
N HIS A 180 -8.20 21.20 -17.52
CA HIS A 180 -8.62 22.57 -17.76
C HIS A 180 -8.34 23.43 -16.54
N VAL A 181 -7.67 24.56 -16.74
CA VAL A 181 -7.40 25.56 -15.71
C VAL A 181 -8.06 26.87 -16.11
N SER A 182 -8.64 27.57 -15.14
CA SER A 182 -9.18 28.90 -15.31
C SER A 182 -8.92 29.76 -14.09
N SER A 183 -8.78 31.07 -14.32
CA SER A 183 -8.60 32.10 -13.32
C SER A 183 -9.84 32.99 -13.26
N ASP A 184 -10.21 33.45 -12.06
CA ASP A 184 -11.21 34.50 -11.89
C ASP A 184 -10.66 35.91 -12.17
N ASP A 185 -9.35 36.07 -12.33
CA ASP A 185 -8.71 37.32 -12.72
C ASP A 185 -9.05 37.67 -14.19
N PRO A 186 -9.56 38.88 -14.47
CA PRO A 186 -9.98 39.25 -15.83
C PRO A 186 -8.83 39.68 -16.74
N THR A 187 -7.61 39.88 -16.21
CA THR A 187 -6.51 40.55 -16.93
C THR A 187 -5.21 39.76 -16.91
N TYR A 188 -4.82 39.24 -15.73
CA TYR A 188 -3.53 38.59 -15.54
C TYR A 188 -3.70 37.09 -15.36
N GLY A 189 -2.84 36.34 -16.05
CA GLY A 189 -2.98 34.90 -16.19
C GLY A 189 -1.98 34.09 -15.37
N PHE A 190 -1.97 32.82 -15.71
CA PHE A 190 -1.05 31.82 -15.19
C PHE A 190 -0.37 31.10 -16.35
N ASP A 191 0.77 30.50 -16.03
CA ASP A 191 1.39 29.47 -16.83
C ASP A 191 1.01 28.10 -16.25
N VAL A 192 0.97 27.10 -17.11
CA VAL A 192 0.62 25.74 -16.74
C VAL A 192 1.51 24.76 -17.47
N TYR A 193 2.05 23.80 -16.72
CA TYR A 193 2.96 22.77 -17.20
C TYR A 193 2.58 21.44 -16.59
N PHE A 194 2.38 20.42 -17.41
CA PHE A 194 2.43 19.05 -16.93
C PHE A 194 3.89 18.69 -16.68
N VAL A 195 4.21 18.28 -15.46
CA VAL A 195 5.58 17.99 -15.02
C VAL A 195 5.70 16.54 -14.57
N PRO A 196 6.88 15.90 -14.73
CA PRO A 196 7.09 14.49 -14.41
C PRO A 196 7.03 14.16 -12.91
N SER A 197 7.23 15.14 -12.02
CA SER A 197 7.13 14.92 -10.57
C SER A 197 6.98 16.23 -9.79
N VAL A 198 6.61 16.12 -8.52
CA VAL A 198 6.60 17.25 -7.56
C VAL A 198 7.97 17.92 -7.42
N ASN A 199 9.07 17.21 -7.67
CA ASN A 199 10.42 17.79 -7.61
C ASN A 199 10.58 18.95 -8.60
N GLU A 200 9.81 18.98 -9.68
CA GLU A 200 9.85 20.08 -10.65
C GLU A 200 9.21 21.37 -10.12
N PHE A 201 8.26 21.24 -9.19
CA PHE A 201 7.77 22.38 -8.41
C PHE A 201 8.84 22.89 -7.45
N ASP A 202 9.55 21.99 -6.76
CA ASP A 202 10.65 22.38 -5.87
C ASP A 202 11.79 23.08 -6.63
N ASN A 203 12.17 22.56 -7.81
CA ASN A 203 13.12 23.20 -8.71
C ASN A 203 12.69 24.63 -9.08
N TRP A 204 11.41 24.83 -9.40
CA TRP A 204 10.87 26.16 -9.70
C TRP A 204 10.94 27.09 -8.47
N VAL A 205 10.58 26.60 -7.28
CA VAL A 205 10.66 27.35 -6.01
C VAL A 205 12.10 27.79 -5.71
N ASP A 206 13.08 26.93 -5.97
CA ASP A 206 14.51 27.21 -5.76
C ASP A 206 15.12 28.11 -6.85
N GLY A 207 14.34 28.46 -7.88
CA GLY A 207 14.80 29.25 -9.02
C GLY A 207 15.71 28.47 -9.98
N GLU A 208 15.67 27.14 -9.92
CA GLU A 208 16.35 26.23 -10.82
C GLU A 208 15.51 25.98 -12.09
N SER A 209 16.12 25.34 -13.08
CA SER A 209 15.39 24.88 -14.27
C SER A 209 14.60 23.62 -13.94
N PHE A 210 13.34 23.56 -14.36
CA PHE A 210 12.49 22.39 -14.20
C PHE A 210 12.11 21.78 -15.56
N ASN A 211 11.76 20.49 -15.55
CA ASN A 211 11.31 19.74 -16.73
C ASN A 211 9.79 19.69 -16.81
N TYR A 212 9.28 19.62 -18.04
CA TYR A 212 7.86 19.45 -18.31
C TYR A 212 7.65 18.68 -19.62
N PHE A 213 6.48 18.08 -19.78
CA PHE A 213 6.10 17.37 -21.01
C PHE A 213 5.94 18.37 -22.16
N VAL A 214 6.75 18.23 -23.21
CA VAL A 214 6.81 19.17 -24.34
C VAL A 214 5.77 18.90 -25.43
N ASP A 215 5.00 17.82 -25.28
CA ASP A 215 3.98 17.44 -26.24
C ASP A 215 2.83 18.46 -26.27
N ASN A 216 2.24 18.63 -27.46
CA ASN A 216 1.15 19.58 -27.66
C ASN A 216 -0.04 19.22 -26.77
N GLY A 217 -0.48 20.16 -25.93
CA GLY A 217 -1.54 19.96 -24.95
C GLY A 217 -1.07 19.69 -23.52
N CYS A 218 0.24 19.65 -23.27
CA CYS A 218 0.81 19.47 -21.92
C CYS A 218 1.25 20.78 -21.25
N SER A 219 1.30 21.90 -21.96
CA SER A 219 1.66 23.19 -21.36
C SER A 219 1.02 24.38 -22.08
N ALA A 220 0.84 25.48 -21.37
CA ALA A 220 0.44 26.77 -21.94
C ALA A 220 0.92 27.91 -21.04
N GLU A 221 1.21 29.07 -21.64
CA GLU A 221 1.74 30.23 -20.93
C GLU A 221 0.80 31.43 -21.10
N ASN A 222 0.74 32.27 -20.07
CA ASN A 222 0.00 33.53 -20.02
C ASN A 222 -1.48 33.38 -20.41
N MET A 223 -2.16 32.44 -19.74
CA MET A 223 -3.55 32.10 -20.01
C MET A 223 -4.48 32.55 -18.88
N LEU A 224 -5.71 32.95 -19.22
CA LEU A 224 -6.79 33.16 -18.24
C LEU A 224 -7.69 31.92 -18.10
N SER A 225 -7.77 31.12 -19.17
CA SER A 225 -8.48 29.86 -19.20
C SER A 225 -7.93 29.04 -20.37
N VAL A 226 -7.52 27.81 -20.08
CA VAL A 226 -6.90 26.91 -21.05
C VAL A 226 -7.13 25.46 -20.63
N GLY A 227 -7.26 24.57 -21.61
CA GLY A 227 -7.25 23.14 -21.35
C GLY A 227 -6.51 22.41 -22.46
N GLY A 228 -6.18 21.17 -22.18
CA GLY A 228 -5.42 20.31 -23.07
C GLY A 228 -5.57 18.85 -22.71
N THR A 229 -4.97 18.02 -23.56
CA THR A 229 -4.84 16.59 -23.33
C THR A 229 -3.35 16.30 -23.26
N CYS A 230 -2.86 15.83 -22.12
CA CYS A 230 -1.46 15.43 -21.98
C CYS A 230 -1.35 13.90 -21.93
N LYS A 231 -0.54 13.34 -22.82
CA LYS A 231 -0.35 11.90 -22.99
C LYS A 231 1.01 11.47 -22.47
N GLY A 232 1.14 10.21 -22.09
CA GLY A 232 2.43 9.65 -21.73
C GLY A 232 2.90 10.06 -20.34
N VAL A 233 1.96 10.47 -19.47
CA VAL A 233 2.26 10.93 -18.12
C VAL A 233 2.26 9.74 -17.16
N THR A 234 3.20 9.74 -16.22
CA THR A 234 3.41 8.67 -15.24
C THR A 234 2.79 9.01 -13.89
N GLN A 235 2.66 8.03 -13.00
CA GLN A 235 1.98 8.21 -11.71
C GLN A 235 2.52 9.37 -10.85
N ASP A 236 3.82 9.64 -10.88
CA ASP A 236 4.43 10.77 -10.15
C ASP A 236 4.13 12.15 -10.74
N SER A 237 3.64 12.19 -11.99
CA SER A 237 3.41 13.44 -12.71
C SER A 237 2.32 14.29 -12.07
N GLY A 238 2.31 15.57 -12.43
CA GLY A 238 1.28 16.50 -11.95
C GLY A 238 1.20 17.73 -12.83
N LEU A 239 0.19 18.54 -12.54
CA LEU A 239 0.00 19.83 -13.17
C LEU A 239 0.59 20.93 -12.27
N LEU A 240 1.64 21.57 -12.76
CA LEU A 240 2.23 22.76 -12.17
C LEU A 240 1.58 24.02 -12.75
N ILE A 241 0.95 24.82 -11.89
CA ILE A 241 0.34 26.11 -12.23
C ILE A 241 1.16 27.21 -11.58
N ILE A 242 1.60 28.22 -12.35
CA ILE A 242 2.43 29.32 -11.87
C ILE A 242 1.71 30.64 -12.15
N MET A 243 1.45 31.43 -11.12
CA MET A 243 0.84 32.75 -11.28
C MET A 243 1.84 33.73 -11.88
N GLY A 244 1.35 34.61 -12.77
CA GLY A 244 2.15 35.73 -13.27
C GLY A 244 2.58 36.71 -12.17
N ASP A 245 3.45 37.65 -12.57
CA ASP A 245 4.02 38.66 -11.67
C ASP A 245 3.01 39.74 -11.22
N ASP A 246 1.88 39.85 -11.91
CA ASP A 246 0.83 40.85 -11.68
C ASP A 246 -0.53 40.16 -11.48
N ALA A 247 -1.42 40.79 -10.71
CA ALA A 247 -2.82 40.38 -10.53
C ALA A 247 -3.71 41.60 -10.33
N SER A 248 -4.98 41.50 -10.74
CA SER A 248 -6.01 42.52 -10.61
C SER A 248 -6.43 42.68 -9.14
N GLU A 249 -6.43 41.57 -8.41
CA GLU A 249 -6.70 41.50 -6.97
C GLU A 249 -5.55 40.78 -6.24
N PRO A 250 -5.34 41.02 -4.93
CA PRO A 250 -4.25 40.38 -4.19
C PRO A 250 -4.34 38.85 -4.11
N LEU A 251 -5.54 38.30 -4.28
CA LEU A 251 -5.84 36.87 -4.26
C LEU A 251 -6.68 36.54 -5.49
N THR A 252 -6.30 35.49 -6.18
CA THR A 252 -6.92 35.00 -7.42
C THR A 252 -7.32 33.54 -7.21
N GLU A 253 -8.56 33.21 -7.55
CA GLU A 253 -9.03 31.83 -7.52
C GLU A 253 -8.69 31.14 -8.85
N ILE A 254 -7.97 30.02 -8.75
CA ILE A 254 -7.71 29.10 -9.85
C ILE A 254 -8.64 27.91 -9.70
N THR A 255 -9.45 27.66 -10.72
CA THR A 255 -10.27 26.45 -10.85
C THR A 255 -9.60 25.48 -11.80
N LEU A 256 -9.28 24.29 -11.30
CA LEU A 256 -8.69 23.17 -12.02
C LEU A 256 -9.71 22.06 -12.18
N ASN A 257 -9.84 21.55 -13.41
CA ASN A 257 -10.55 20.30 -13.72
C ASN A 257 -9.56 19.29 -14.28
N PHE A 258 -9.65 18.05 -13.80
CA PHE A 258 -8.75 16.96 -14.14
C PHE A 258 -9.52 15.67 -14.37
N GLN A 259 -9.32 15.04 -15.52
CA GLN A 259 -9.98 13.78 -15.86
C GLN A 259 -9.00 12.83 -16.54
N GLU A 260 -8.88 11.62 -16.00
CA GLU A 260 -8.17 10.54 -16.68
C GLU A 260 -8.99 10.08 -17.90
N ASN A 261 -8.34 9.94 -19.05
CA ASN A 261 -8.96 9.42 -20.25
C ASN A 261 -8.98 7.90 -20.25
N ASN A 262 -10.10 7.33 -19.81
CA ASN A 262 -10.39 5.91 -19.95
C ASN A 262 -10.96 5.59 -21.33
N PHE A 263 -10.09 5.30 -22.29
CA PHE A 263 -10.49 4.67 -23.54
C PHE A 263 -10.75 3.17 -23.28
N GLU A 264 -12.00 2.73 -23.37
CA GLU A 264 -12.34 1.31 -23.32
C GLU A 264 -11.79 0.52 -24.52
N SER A 265 -11.27 -0.67 -24.18
CA SER A 265 -11.13 -1.88 -24.99
C SER A 265 -10.24 -1.82 -26.23
N ILE A 266 -8.97 -2.18 -26.03
CA ILE A 266 -8.42 -3.30 -26.79
C ILE A 266 -8.10 -4.41 -25.78
N LEU A 267 -8.85 -5.50 -25.89
CA LEU A 267 -8.37 -6.84 -25.58
C LEU A 267 -6.92 -6.98 -26.06
N ASP A 268 -5.96 -6.86 -25.15
CA ASP A 268 -4.74 -7.63 -25.28
C ASP A 268 -4.59 -8.48 -24.03
N THR A 269 -4.91 -9.74 -24.23
CA THR A 269 -4.55 -10.87 -23.40
C THR A 269 -3.06 -10.82 -23.03
N SER A 270 -2.76 -11.12 -21.76
CA SER A 270 -1.49 -11.64 -21.27
C SER A 270 -0.22 -10.86 -21.64
N ASN A 271 0.35 -10.14 -20.68
CA ASN A 271 1.77 -10.22 -20.38
C ASN A 271 2.00 -9.63 -18.98
N SER A 272 2.17 -10.51 -17.99
CA SER A 272 3.00 -10.16 -16.84
C SER A 272 4.44 -10.07 -17.34
N GLU A 273 5.13 -8.97 -17.05
CA GLU A 273 6.55 -8.86 -17.34
C GLU A 273 7.32 -9.45 -16.16
N LYS A 274 8.07 -10.53 -16.44
CA LYS A 274 9.07 -11.04 -15.50
C LYS A 274 10.08 -9.94 -15.20
N SER A 275 10.49 -9.81 -13.94
CA SER A 275 11.60 -8.94 -13.55
C SER A 275 12.76 -9.14 -14.52
N LEU A 276 13.06 -8.11 -15.33
CA LEU A 276 14.19 -8.17 -16.23
C LEU A 276 15.46 -8.13 -15.39
N PRO A 277 16.41 -9.06 -15.56
CA PRO A 277 17.72 -8.90 -14.93
C PRO A 277 18.33 -7.58 -15.41
N ASP A 278 18.90 -6.84 -14.47
CA ASP A 278 19.62 -5.57 -14.71
C ASP A 278 20.39 -5.64 -16.03
N GLN A 279 19.90 -4.94 -17.06
CA GLN A 279 20.52 -4.92 -18.41
C GLN A 279 21.88 -4.19 -18.43
N ASN A 280 22.43 -3.87 -17.26
CA ASN A 280 23.78 -3.35 -17.06
C ASN A 280 24.54 -4.17 -16.01
N SER A 281 24.79 -5.47 -16.25
CA SER A 281 25.89 -6.12 -15.56
C SER A 281 26.49 -7.29 -16.33
N ASN A 282 27.59 -7.00 -17.03
CA ASN A 282 28.61 -8.01 -17.34
C ASN A 282 29.58 -8.21 -16.14
N ASP A 283 29.19 -7.77 -14.94
CA ASP A 283 29.93 -7.93 -13.70
C ASP A 283 29.22 -9.01 -12.86
N GLY A 284 29.90 -10.13 -12.59
CA GLY A 284 29.34 -11.15 -11.72
C GLY A 284 29.03 -10.53 -10.35
N VAL A 285 27.85 -10.80 -9.80
CA VAL A 285 27.48 -10.33 -8.46
C VAL A 285 28.54 -10.80 -7.47
N LEU A 286 29.31 -9.88 -6.90
CA LEU A 286 30.37 -10.17 -5.94
C LEU A 286 29.72 -10.48 -4.59
N VAL A 287 29.48 -11.77 -4.33
CA VAL A 287 28.94 -12.25 -3.06
C VAL A 287 30.07 -12.41 -2.04
N ASP A 288 30.03 -11.62 -0.97
CA ASP A 288 30.96 -11.76 0.16
C ASP A 288 30.68 -13.06 0.92
N THR A 289 31.74 -13.80 1.23
CA THR A 289 31.67 -15.10 1.91
C THR A 289 32.13 -15.02 3.38
N THR A 290 32.36 -13.81 3.89
CA THR A 290 32.68 -13.56 5.30
C THR A 290 31.40 -13.46 6.13
N PHE A 291 31.38 -14.15 7.27
CA PHE A 291 30.19 -14.21 8.12
C PHE A 291 30.38 -13.47 9.44
N ALA A 292 29.36 -12.69 9.81
CA ALA A 292 29.16 -12.21 11.17
C ALA A 292 28.26 -13.18 11.95
N LEU A 293 28.29 -13.10 13.28
CA LEU A 293 27.38 -13.86 14.15
C LEU A 293 26.35 -12.89 14.75
N TYR A 294 25.08 -13.11 14.42
CA TYR A 294 23.96 -12.49 15.11
C TYR A 294 23.56 -13.33 16.31
N VAL A 295 23.35 -12.68 17.45
CA VAL A 295 22.78 -13.28 18.66
C VAL A 295 21.56 -12.47 19.01
N ASP A 296 20.41 -13.14 19.11
CA ASP A 296 19.15 -12.52 19.49
C ASP A 296 19.29 -11.78 20.83
N PRO A 297 18.80 -10.53 20.97
CA PRO A 297 18.88 -9.77 22.21
C PRO A 297 18.27 -10.49 23.43
N GLN A 298 17.27 -11.36 23.21
CA GLN A 298 16.66 -12.17 24.27
C GLN A 298 17.41 -13.50 24.51
N GLN A 299 18.53 -13.72 23.81
CA GLN A 299 19.36 -14.92 23.85
C GLN A 299 18.59 -16.20 23.55
N LYS A 300 17.61 -16.15 22.64
CA LYS A 300 16.84 -17.34 22.22
C LYS A 300 17.51 -18.09 21.09
N PHE A 301 18.20 -17.40 20.18
CA PHE A 301 18.89 -18.02 19.05
C PHE A 301 20.15 -17.25 18.63
N SER A 302 20.94 -17.91 17.79
CA SER A 302 22.03 -17.28 17.05
C SER A 302 22.07 -17.79 15.62
N ILE A 303 22.52 -16.96 14.69
CA ILE A 303 22.66 -17.29 13.27
C ILE A 303 23.85 -16.56 12.68
N LYS A 304 24.58 -17.21 11.78
CA LYS A 304 25.57 -16.54 10.94
C LYS A 304 24.90 -15.97 9.70
N TYR A 305 25.28 -14.76 9.35
CA TYR A 305 24.82 -14.07 8.16
C TYR A 305 26.03 -13.36 7.50
N PRO A 306 25.97 -13.02 6.21
CA PRO A 306 27.09 -12.35 5.55
C PRO A 306 27.35 -10.99 6.17
N SER A 307 28.61 -10.71 6.49
CA SER A 307 28.96 -9.59 7.38
C SER A 307 28.68 -8.20 6.79
N ASN A 308 28.54 -8.13 5.47
CA ASN A 308 28.21 -6.92 4.71
C ASN A 308 26.70 -6.74 4.46
N TRP A 309 25.85 -7.67 4.90
CA TRP A 309 24.39 -7.56 4.73
C TRP A 309 23.80 -6.61 5.76
N ILE A 310 22.73 -5.93 5.35
CA ILE A 310 21.98 -4.98 6.16
C ILE A 310 21.14 -5.77 7.16
N ILE A 311 21.20 -5.39 8.44
CA ILE A 311 20.27 -5.91 9.45
C ILE A 311 19.09 -4.97 9.49
N ASP A 312 17.92 -5.45 9.10
CA ASP A 312 16.69 -4.66 9.20
C ASP A 312 16.20 -4.68 10.65
N SER A 313 15.97 -3.48 11.19
CA SER A 313 15.53 -3.26 12.58
C SER A 313 14.03 -3.05 12.72
N THR A 314 13.27 -3.17 11.63
CA THR A 314 11.82 -3.04 11.61
C THR A 314 11.18 -4.20 12.38
N ASP A 315 10.19 -3.89 13.22
CA ASP A 315 9.49 -4.91 14.02
C ASP A 315 8.28 -5.43 13.23
N TYR A 316 8.47 -6.57 12.56
CA TYR A 316 7.42 -7.29 11.84
C TYR A 316 6.64 -8.28 12.73
N GLY A 317 6.78 -8.17 14.06
CA GLY A 317 6.06 -8.98 15.03
C GLY A 317 6.57 -10.42 15.12
N PHE A 318 6.29 -11.26 14.12
CA PHE A 318 6.65 -12.69 14.11
C PHE A 318 8.08 -12.94 13.61
N GLN A 319 8.56 -12.09 12.69
CA GLN A 319 9.95 -12.08 12.24
C GLN A 319 10.84 -11.46 13.34
N LYS A 320 11.85 -12.21 13.80
CA LYS A 320 12.73 -11.82 14.93
C LYS A 320 14.06 -11.23 14.47
N ALA A 321 14.50 -11.57 13.26
CA ALA A 321 15.68 -10.98 12.62
C ALA A 321 15.52 -11.08 11.10
N ASN A 322 15.97 -10.05 10.39
CA ASN A 322 15.98 -10.00 8.92
C ASN A 322 17.31 -9.41 8.42
N PHE A 323 17.90 -10.06 7.41
CA PHE A 323 19.19 -9.73 6.81
C PHE A 323 19.03 -9.59 5.30
N LEU A 324 19.33 -8.42 4.75
CA LEU A 324 19.14 -8.08 3.35
C LEU A 324 20.49 -7.86 2.66
N ASN A 325 20.67 -8.39 1.45
CA ASN A 325 21.92 -8.16 0.71
C ASN A 325 22.07 -6.69 0.25
N GLU A 326 20.96 -6.01 0.02
CA GLU A 326 20.82 -4.60 -0.37
C GLU A 326 19.39 -4.11 -0.06
N ASP A 327 19.10 -2.81 -0.22
CA ASP A 327 17.82 -2.21 0.17
C ASP A 327 16.61 -2.82 -0.59
N ASN A 328 16.73 -2.99 -1.91
CA ASN A 328 15.75 -3.71 -2.76
C ASN A 328 16.23 -5.15 -2.98
N TRP A 329 16.46 -5.87 -1.88
CA TRP A 329 17.15 -7.16 -1.81
C TRP A 329 16.91 -8.09 -3.02
N LYS A 330 18.00 -8.68 -3.51
CA LYS A 330 17.99 -9.84 -4.42
C LYS A 330 18.06 -11.16 -3.65
N ALA A 331 18.58 -11.11 -2.43
CA ALA A 331 18.62 -12.21 -1.49
C ALA A 331 18.42 -11.72 -0.05
N GLN A 332 17.60 -12.45 0.71
CA GLN A 332 17.35 -12.17 2.12
C GLN A 332 17.40 -13.43 2.99
N ILE A 333 17.67 -13.25 4.27
CA ILE A 333 17.58 -14.29 5.29
C ILE A 333 16.77 -13.74 6.47
N TYR A 334 15.77 -14.46 6.92
CA TYR A 334 15.00 -14.06 8.09
C TYR A 334 14.63 -15.23 8.99
N VAL A 335 14.38 -14.91 10.26
CA VAL A 335 14.07 -15.88 11.32
C VAL A 335 12.70 -15.57 11.89
N THR A 336 11.83 -16.58 11.96
CA THR A 336 10.45 -16.47 12.47
C THR A 336 10.24 -17.40 13.66
N ASP A 337 9.52 -16.90 14.67
CA ASP A 337 9.06 -17.66 15.85
C ASP A 337 7.58 -18.00 15.68
N TYR A 338 7.27 -19.23 15.27
CA TYR A 338 5.90 -19.71 15.02
C TYR A 338 5.17 -20.14 16.30
N GLY A 339 5.86 -20.18 17.44
CA GLY A 339 5.27 -20.61 18.70
C GLY A 339 5.06 -22.13 18.78
N GLU A 340 4.09 -22.55 19.61
CA GLU A 340 3.84 -23.96 19.87
C GLU A 340 3.01 -24.63 18.76
N ILE A 341 3.58 -25.65 18.12
CA ILE A 341 2.92 -26.52 17.14
C ILE A 341 3.02 -27.99 17.61
N ASP A 342 1.92 -28.74 17.51
CA ASP A 342 1.87 -30.13 17.95
C ASP A 342 2.21 -31.11 16.84
N TYR A 343 3.47 -31.54 16.77
CA TYR A 343 3.94 -32.62 15.90
C TYR A 343 3.97 -34.00 16.61
N THR A 344 3.28 -34.15 17.75
CA THR A 344 3.41 -35.35 18.59
C THR A 344 2.97 -36.61 17.84
N GLY A 345 3.90 -37.56 17.69
CA GLY A 345 3.63 -38.86 17.08
C GLY A 345 3.79 -38.90 15.56
N LEU A 346 4.15 -37.79 14.92
CA LEU A 346 4.44 -37.73 13.49
C LEU A 346 5.88 -38.16 13.18
N SER A 347 6.05 -38.84 12.05
CA SER A 347 7.35 -39.18 11.47
C SER A 347 8.00 -37.97 10.80
N SER A 348 9.31 -38.03 10.53
CA SER A 348 10.00 -36.91 9.89
C SER A 348 9.53 -36.64 8.46
N SER A 349 8.96 -37.62 7.76
CA SER A 349 8.32 -37.39 6.46
C SER A 349 6.96 -36.70 6.61
N GLU A 350 6.15 -37.09 7.60
CA GLU A 350 4.85 -36.45 7.85
C GLU A 350 5.03 -34.98 8.25
N ILE A 351 6.04 -34.67 9.08
CA ILE A 351 6.38 -33.29 9.41
C ILE A 351 6.78 -32.50 8.16
N LEU A 352 7.62 -33.08 7.28
CA LEU A 352 8.01 -32.41 6.03
C LEU A 352 6.82 -32.20 5.09
N ASP A 353 5.89 -33.15 5.02
CA ASP A 353 4.67 -33.03 4.22
C ASP A 353 3.75 -31.93 4.77
N ASP A 354 3.62 -31.81 6.09
CA ASP A 354 2.87 -30.73 6.74
C ASP A 354 3.50 -29.36 6.47
N ILE A 355 4.83 -29.23 6.56
CA ILE A 355 5.55 -27.99 6.23
C ILE A 355 5.31 -27.60 4.77
N VAL A 356 5.50 -28.54 3.84
CA VAL A 356 5.28 -28.27 2.40
C VAL A 356 3.84 -27.86 2.14
N SER A 357 2.87 -28.51 2.79
CA SER A 357 1.44 -28.19 2.64
C SER A 357 1.13 -26.79 3.15
N TYR A 358 1.68 -26.42 4.31
CA TYR A 358 1.55 -25.08 4.86
C TYR A 358 2.15 -24.01 3.95
N GLU A 359 3.37 -24.20 3.44
CA GLU A 359 4.03 -23.25 2.54
C GLU A 359 3.28 -23.11 1.21
N GLN A 360 2.76 -24.22 0.67
CA GLN A 360 1.96 -24.19 -0.54
C GLN A 360 0.61 -23.50 -0.30
N GLU A 361 -0.05 -23.76 0.82
CA GLU A 361 -1.31 -23.13 1.21
C GLU A 361 -1.12 -21.63 1.45
N TYR A 362 -0.06 -21.26 2.19
CA TYR A 362 0.34 -19.87 2.39
C TYR A 362 0.58 -19.19 1.04
N CYS A 363 1.41 -19.76 0.17
CA CYS A 363 1.65 -19.20 -1.15
C CYS A 363 0.36 -19.03 -1.95
N THR A 364 -0.50 -20.05 -1.98
CA THR A 364 -1.75 -20.05 -2.76
C THR A 364 -2.77 -19.04 -2.23
N ASN A 365 -2.78 -18.82 -0.92
CA ASN A 365 -3.74 -17.95 -0.25
C ASN A 365 -3.17 -16.56 0.03
N ALA A 366 -1.88 -16.33 -0.22
CA ALA A 366 -1.23 -15.06 0.06
C ALA A 366 -1.87 -13.95 -0.75
N THR A 367 -2.26 -12.88 -0.07
CA THR A 367 -2.86 -11.71 -0.70
C THR A 367 -2.06 -10.46 -0.38
N PHE A 368 -2.09 -9.47 -1.28
CA PHE A 368 -1.49 -8.16 -0.98
C PHE A 368 -2.06 -7.54 0.30
N VAL A 369 -3.34 -7.77 0.60
CA VAL A 369 -4.03 -7.19 1.76
C VAL A 369 -3.54 -7.80 3.08
N ASP A 370 -3.44 -9.12 3.15
CA ASP A 370 -3.09 -9.81 4.39
C ASP A 370 -1.58 -9.98 4.55
N ASP A 371 -0.86 -10.15 3.45
CA ASP A 371 0.54 -10.59 3.42
C ASP A 371 1.49 -9.58 2.75
N GLY A 372 0.97 -8.52 2.13
CA GLY A 372 1.78 -7.54 1.39
C GLY A 372 2.38 -8.10 0.08
N LEU A 373 2.04 -9.33 -0.30
CA LEU A 373 2.50 -10.02 -1.49
C LEU A 373 1.45 -11.02 -1.97
N ILE A 374 1.52 -11.39 -3.25
CA ILE A 374 0.88 -12.61 -3.77
C ILE A 374 1.95 -13.60 -4.18
N CYS A 375 1.63 -14.88 -4.06
CA CYS A 375 2.53 -15.95 -4.42
C CYS A 375 1.82 -16.96 -5.31
N TYR A 376 2.48 -17.46 -6.34
CA TYR A 376 1.94 -18.49 -7.22
C TYR A 376 3.07 -19.31 -7.86
N ASP A 377 2.73 -20.26 -8.73
CA ASP A 377 3.70 -21.18 -9.37
C ASP A 377 4.57 -21.97 -8.38
N PHE A 378 4.04 -22.27 -7.18
CA PHE A 378 4.74 -23.06 -6.17
C PHE A 378 5.15 -24.43 -6.73
N GLN A 379 6.44 -24.73 -6.66
CA GLN A 379 7.02 -26.01 -7.06
C GLN A 379 8.03 -26.49 -6.05
N LEU A 380 7.75 -27.64 -5.44
CA LEU A 380 8.67 -28.31 -4.54
C LEU A 380 9.92 -28.79 -5.29
N VAL A 381 11.10 -28.33 -4.87
CA VAL A 381 12.40 -28.79 -5.41
C VAL A 381 12.89 -30.02 -4.64
N GLY A 382 12.77 -29.99 -3.31
CA GLY A 382 13.13 -31.13 -2.48
C GLY A 382 12.99 -30.89 -0.99
N THR A 383 12.93 -31.99 -0.26
CA THR A 383 12.88 -32.00 1.21
C THR A 383 13.99 -32.86 1.79
N LYS A 384 14.44 -32.49 2.98
CA LYS A 384 15.43 -33.27 3.73
C LYS A 384 15.25 -33.03 5.23
N SER A 385 15.29 -34.09 6.02
CA SER A 385 15.56 -33.95 7.46
C SER A 385 16.98 -34.40 7.76
N ASP A 386 17.75 -33.57 8.47
CA ASP A 386 19.14 -33.87 8.83
C ASP A 386 19.56 -33.06 10.07
N ILE A 387 20.77 -33.33 10.56
CA ILE A 387 21.43 -32.48 11.55
C ILE A 387 22.06 -31.28 10.82
N LEU A 388 21.62 -30.07 11.17
CA LEU A 388 22.20 -28.82 10.68
C LEU A 388 23.64 -28.65 11.18
N ALA A 389 24.42 -27.77 10.56
CA ALA A 389 25.80 -27.49 10.98
C ALA A 389 25.90 -26.96 12.42
N SER A 390 24.81 -26.39 12.95
CA SER A 390 24.66 -26.00 14.35
C SER A 390 24.53 -27.16 15.34
N GLY A 391 24.29 -28.39 14.85
CA GLY A 391 24.05 -29.59 15.65
C GLY A 391 22.58 -29.87 15.96
N HIS A 392 21.66 -28.98 15.57
CA HIS A 392 20.22 -29.19 15.76
C HIS A 392 19.64 -30.05 14.64
N LYS A 393 18.60 -30.84 14.95
CA LYS A 393 17.81 -31.51 13.92
C LYS A 393 16.97 -30.44 13.19
N GLY A 394 17.09 -30.37 11.88
CA GLY A 394 16.32 -29.47 11.03
C GLY A 394 15.50 -30.21 9.98
N TYR A 395 14.35 -29.65 9.64
CA TYR A 395 13.48 -30.06 8.53
C TYR A 395 13.62 -29.01 7.44
N VAL A 396 14.33 -29.37 6.38
CA VAL A 396 14.73 -28.48 5.31
C VAL A 396 13.83 -28.69 4.11
N VAL A 397 13.26 -27.61 3.60
CA VAL A 397 12.43 -27.59 2.39
C VAL A 397 13.02 -26.56 1.44
N MET A 398 13.10 -26.95 0.17
CA MET A 398 13.44 -26.04 -0.91
C MET A 398 12.33 -26.07 -1.95
N PHE A 399 11.85 -24.90 -2.34
CA PHE A 399 10.84 -24.73 -3.37
C PHE A 399 11.12 -23.48 -4.19
N THR A 400 10.47 -23.39 -5.34
CA THR A 400 10.41 -22.16 -6.13
C THR A 400 8.98 -21.67 -6.19
N SER A 401 8.80 -20.36 -6.21
CA SER A 401 7.51 -19.70 -6.43
C SER A 401 7.72 -18.39 -7.19
N THR A 402 6.66 -17.81 -7.70
CA THR A 402 6.66 -16.45 -8.23
C THR A 402 6.00 -15.56 -7.20
N ILE A 403 6.72 -14.53 -6.74
CA ILE A 403 6.20 -13.54 -5.79
C ILE A 403 5.95 -12.24 -6.55
N GLN A 404 4.84 -11.57 -6.25
CA GLN A 404 4.67 -10.15 -6.55
C GLN A 404 4.45 -9.42 -5.24
N TYR A 405 5.02 -8.22 -5.08
CA TYR A 405 4.85 -7.39 -3.89
C TYR A 405 3.86 -6.26 -4.15
N ASP A 406 3.06 -5.90 -3.14
CA ASP A 406 2.00 -4.88 -3.24
C ASP A 406 2.55 -3.52 -3.70
N GLY A 407 3.80 -3.20 -3.32
CA GLY A 407 4.46 -1.95 -3.67
C GLY A 407 5.06 -1.87 -5.08
N ILE A 408 5.08 -2.97 -5.87
CA ILE A 408 5.67 -3.01 -7.22
C ILE A 408 4.76 -3.85 -8.14
N ILE A 409 3.66 -3.24 -8.57
CA ILE A 409 2.60 -3.91 -9.34
C ILE A 409 3.13 -4.44 -10.67
N GLY A 410 2.78 -5.69 -10.99
CA GLY A 410 3.03 -6.32 -12.29
C GLY A 410 4.45 -6.86 -12.50
N VAL A 411 5.36 -6.65 -11.54
CA VAL A 411 6.69 -7.24 -11.57
C VAL A 411 6.65 -8.59 -10.87
N GLU A 412 6.87 -9.64 -11.66
CA GLU A 412 7.03 -11.00 -11.13
C GLU A 412 8.47 -11.21 -10.68
N TYR A 413 8.66 -11.68 -9.45
CA TYR A 413 9.93 -12.10 -8.87
C TYR A 413 9.94 -13.63 -8.75
N PRO A 414 10.44 -14.37 -9.76
CA PRO A 414 10.71 -15.79 -9.60
C PRO A 414 11.68 -15.98 -8.45
N THR A 415 11.24 -16.60 -7.37
CA THR A 415 11.99 -16.71 -6.11
C THR A 415 12.26 -18.17 -5.80
N THR A 416 13.47 -18.45 -5.35
CA THR A 416 13.85 -19.74 -4.76
C THR A 416 13.97 -19.58 -3.26
N THR A 417 13.19 -20.36 -2.52
CA THR A 417 13.17 -20.33 -1.06
C THR A 417 13.79 -21.60 -0.51
N LEU A 418 14.78 -21.43 0.38
CA LEU A 418 15.34 -22.46 1.23
C LEU A 418 14.93 -22.16 2.67
N LEU A 419 14.12 -23.02 3.26
CA LEU A 419 13.78 -22.90 4.68
C LEU A 419 14.32 -24.07 5.48
N ALA A 420 14.61 -23.83 6.75
CA ALA A 420 14.85 -24.86 7.74
C ALA A 420 14.04 -24.61 9.00
N GLU A 421 13.20 -25.58 9.34
CA GLU A 421 12.44 -25.59 10.58
C GLU A 421 13.19 -26.40 11.66
N VAL A 422 13.31 -25.81 12.85
CA VAL A 422 13.98 -26.38 14.02
C VAL A 422 13.05 -26.30 15.23
N HIS A 423 12.96 -27.40 15.97
CA HIS A 423 12.06 -27.53 17.12
C HIS A 423 12.81 -27.43 18.45
N ASP A 424 12.23 -26.74 19.42
CA ASP A 424 12.57 -26.82 20.84
C ASP A 424 11.34 -27.27 21.66
N GLY A 425 11.27 -28.57 21.95
CA GLY A 425 10.03 -29.16 22.46
C GLY A 425 8.91 -29.05 21.44
N SER A 426 7.82 -28.37 21.80
CA SER A 426 6.70 -28.05 20.90
C SER A 426 6.87 -26.69 20.21
N ASN A 427 7.88 -25.89 20.57
CA ASN A 427 8.09 -24.57 19.98
C ASN A 427 8.83 -24.67 18.64
N VAL A 428 8.37 -23.93 17.64
CA VAL A 428 8.84 -24.03 16.25
C VAL A 428 9.50 -22.73 15.80
N TRP A 429 10.74 -22.86 15.31
CA TRP A 429 11.51 -21.77 14.72
C TRP A 429 11.82 -22.10 13.28
N VAL A 430 11.62 -21.13 12.39
CA VAL A 430 11.92 -21.29 10.97
C VAL A 430 12.89 -20.22 10.53
N VAL A 431 13.91 -20.64 9.78
CA VAL A 431 14.79 -19.73 9.06
C VAL A 431 14.48 -19.83 7.59
N TYR A 432 14.14 -18.71 6.97
CA TYR A 432 13.94 -18.58 5.55
C TYR A 432 15.17 -17.93 4.92
N ALA A 433 15.58 -18.43 3.78
CA ALA A 433 16.55 -17.84 2.89
C ALA A 433 15.94 -17.76 1.49
N GLU A 434 15.69 -16.55 1.02
CA GLU A 434 15.04 -16.28 -0.26
C GLU A 434 16.02 -15.59 -1.20
N VAL A 435 15.92 -15.93 -2.47
CA VAL A 435 16.73 -15.32 -3.52
C VAL A 435 15.95 -15.34 -4.83
N GLU A 436 16.05 -14.25 -5.59
CA GLU A 436 15.61 -14.24 -6.98
C GLU A 436 16.29 -15.38 -7.75
N THR A 437 15.51 -16.15 -8.51
CA THR A 437 15.91 -17.43 -9.08
C THR A 437 17.13 -17.30 -10.00
N ASP A 438 17.25 -16.17 -10.70
CA ASP A 438 18.38 -15.87 -11.57
C ASP A 438 19.72 -15.71 -10.82
N TYR A 439 19.69 -15.47 -9.51
CA TYR A 439 20.87 -15.26 -8.67
C TYR A 439 21.21 -16.45 -7.75
N VAL A 440 20.45 -17.55 -7.82
CA VAL A 440 20.67 -18.75 -6.98
C VAL A 440 22.11 -19.26 -7.04
N GLU A 441 22.71 -19.31 -8.23
CA GLU A 441 24.10 -19.79 -8.39
C GLU A 441 25.11 -18.90 -7.63
N SER A 442 24.81 -17.60 -7.48
CA SER A 442 25.70 -16.65 -6.80
C SER A 442 25.58 -16.75 -5.28
N PHE A 443 24.37 -16.96 -4.75
CA PHE A 443 24.10 -16.88 -3.30
C PHE A 443 23.94 -18.23 -2.59
N SER A 444 23.73 -19.33 -3.32
CA SER A 444 23.37 -20.64 -2.75
C SER A 444 24.30 -21.13 -1.63
N ASP A 445 25.61 -21.01 -1.79
CA ASP A 445 26.61 -21.41 -0.79
C ASP A 445 26.49 -20.61 0.51
N VAL A 446 26.21 -19.31 0.39
CA VAL A 446 26.12 -18.40 1.51
C VAL A 446 24.81 -18.58 2.26
N LEU A 447 23.70 -18.67 1.53
CA LEU A 447 22.38 -18.95 2.10
C LEU A 447 22.35 -20.30 2.82
N THR A 448 22.89 -21.34 2.21
CA THR A 448 22.95 -22.68 2.82
C THR A 448 23.80 -22.70 4.09
N GLN A 449 24.91 -21.96 4.11
CA GLN A 449 25.75 -21.83 5.31
C GLN A 449 25.04 -21.05 6.43
N SER A 450 24.33 -19.96 6.09
CA SER A 450 23.55 -19.19 7.06
C SER A 450 22.45 -20.03 7.68
N VAL A 451 21.59 -20.66 6.86
CA VAL A 451 20.50 -21.54 7.31
C VAL A 451 21.04 -22.68 8.16
N GLY A 452 22.11 -23.35 7.70
CA GLY A 452 22.74 -24.44 8.45
C GLY A 452 23.38 -24.03 9.78
N SER A 453 23.68 -22.74 9.97
CA SER A 453 24.29 -22.21 11.20
C SER A 453 23.29 -21.87 12.30
N PHE A 454 21.98 -21.83 11.98
CA PHE A 454 20.95 -21.46 12.94
C PHE A 454 20.95 -22.38 14.16
N LYS A 455 21.06 -21.77 15.34
CA LYS A 455 21.22 -22.46 16.62
C LYS A 455 20.26 -21.87 17.64
N LEU A 456 19.39 -22.71 18.22
CA LEU A 456 18.62 -22.36 19.40
C LEU A 456 19.54 -22.37 20.62
N ILE A 457 19.43 -21.35 21.46
CA ILE A 457 20.20 -21.20 22.68
C ILE A 457 19.32 -21.68 23.82
N GLN A 458 19.57 -22.90 24.30
CA GLN A 458 18.83 -23.42 25.46
C GLN A 458 19.22 -22.64 26.71
N SER A 459 18.23 -22.36 27.57
CA SER A 459 18.49 -21.68 28.85
C SER A 459 19.44 -22.51 29.70
N GLY A 460 20.70 -22.08 29.78
CA GLY A 460 21.77 -22.78 30.51
C GLY A 460 22.81 -23.49 29.66
N GLU A 461 22.66 -23.52 28.33
CA GLU A 461 23.58 -24.22 27.42
C GLU A 461 24.33 -23.27 26.47
N ASP A 462 24.94 -22.24 27.04
CA ASP A 462 26.28 -21.74 26.71
C ASP A 462 26.67 -20.57 27.65
N SER A 463 26.64 -20.86 28.96
CA SER A 463 27.59 -20.21 29.87
C SER A 463 28.93 -20.92 29.77
N SER A 464 29.48 -20.99 28.55
CA SER A 464 30.85 -21.44 28.33
C SER A 464 31.72 -20.21 28.15
N THR A 465 32.37 -19.87 29.26
CA THR A 465 33.42 -18.87 29.35
C THR A 465 34.50 -19.09 28.30
N THR A 466 34.57 -18.25 27.29
CA THR A 466 35.82 -17.91 26.62
C THR A 466 36.12 -16.44 26.86
N ASN A 467 37.14 -16.23 27.68
CA ASN A 467 37.70 -14.94 28.06
C ASN A 467 37.98 -14.05 26.83
N SER A 468 37.10 -13.10 26.56
CA SER A 468 37.51 -11.82 25.99
C SER A 468 37.49 -10.79 27.11
N ILE A 469 38.69 -10.33 27.45
CA ILE A 469 38.99 -9.38 28.52
C ILE A 469 37.99 -8.21 28.49
N PRO A 470 37.24 -7.93 29.57
CA PRO A 470 36.35 -6.79 29.62
C PRO A 470 37.17 -5.50 29.73
N ILE A 471 36.95 -4.56 28.80
CA ILE A 471 37.29 -3.17 29.05
C ILE A 471 36.29 -2.67 30.10
N PRO A 472 36.74 -2.16 31.26
CA PRO A 472 35.83 -1.83 32.34
C PRO A 472 35.05 -0.55 32.02
N ILE A 473 33.72 -0.67 31.96
CA ILE A 473 32.81 0.49 32.03
C ILE A 473 32.67 0.87 33.52
N PRO A 474 32.80 2.16 33.90
CA PRO A 474 32.77 2.56 35.31
C PRO A 474 31.36 2.42 35.91
N THR A 475 31.30 1.78 37.07
CA THR A 475 30.17 1.88 38.02
C THR A 475 30.28 3.18 38.84
N PRO A 476 29.17 3.74 39.35
CA PRO A 476 27.88 3.10 39.53
C PRO A 476 26.92 3.28 38.34
N GLN A 477 26.32 2.18 37.92
CA GLN A 477 25.14 2.15 37.05
C GLN A 477 23.92 2.57 37.91
N PRO A 478 23.13 3.59 37.52
CA PRO A 478 21.95 4.00 38.28
C PRO A 478 20.82 2.98 38.10
N ASP A 479 20.02 2.79 39.16
CA ASP A 479 18.78 2.02 39.13
C ASP A 479 17.85 2.51 38.01
N VAL A 480 17.33 1.56 37.22
CA VAL A 480 16.28 1.84 36.22
C VAL A 480 15.00 2.20 36.99
N ILE A 481 14.67 3.49 36.99
CA ILE A 481 13.33 3.96 37.37
C ILE A 481 12.54 4.12 36.07
N THR A 482 11.66 3.16 35.78
CA THR A 482 10.60 3.32 34.79
C THR A 482 9.49 4.17 35.40
N SER A 483 9.34 5.39 34.90
CA SER A 483 8.20 6.26 35.19
C SER A 483 7.45 6.53 33.89
N THR A 484 6.36 5.80 33.67
CA THR A 484 5.32 6.18 32.71
C THR A 484 4.37 7.17 33.38
N GLY A 485 4.17 8.32 32.76
CA GLY A 485 3.17 9.30 33.19
C GLY A 485 2.35 9.77 32.00
N THR A 486 1.03 9.61 32.08
CA THR A 486 0.09 10.31 31.21
C THR A 486 -0.06 11.75 31.70
N ALA A 487 0.27 12.72 30.86
CA ALA A 487 0.01 14.13 31.15
C ALA A 487 -1.37 14.50 30.61
N ALA A 488 -2.35 14.64 31.49
CA ALA A 488 -3.54 15.44 31.20
C ALA A 488 -3.16 16.93 31.29
N LEU A 489 -3.61 17.73 30.32
CA LEU A 489 -3.42 19.19 30.21
C LEU A 489 -3.89 19.93 31.46
N SER A 490 -3.04 19.95 32.49
CA SER A 490 -3.09 20.90 33.60
C SER A 490 -1.71 21.23 34.16
N LYS A 491 -0.63 20.81 33.49
CA LYS A 491 0.76 21.17 33.84
C LYS A 491 1.53 21.62 32.59
N THR A 492 2.18 22.77 32.70
CA THR A 492 2.85 23.51 31.62
C THR A 492 4.34 23.17 31.46
N SER A 493 4.82 22.02 31.97
CA SER A 493 6.21 21.58 31.76
C SER A 493 6.38 20.08 31.97
N VAL A 494 7.29 19.49 31.19
CA VAL A 494 7.79 18.11 31.32
C VAL A 494 9.29 18.21 31.56
N ASN A 495 9.80 17.62 32.64
CA ASN A 495 11.23 17.63 32.98
C ASN A 495 11.88 16.31 32.57
N VAL A 496 12.90 16.37 31.72
CA VAL A 496 13.71 15.22 31.29
C VAL A 496 15.04 15.23 32.05
N SER A 497 15.44 14.10 32.66
CA SER A 497 16.66 14.01 33.48
C SER A 497 17.93 13.88 32.62
N SER A 498 19.04 14.48 33.07
CA SER A 498 20.33 14.42 32.39
C SER A 498 20.93 13.00 32.45
N GLY A 499 21.01 12.34 31.30
CA GLY A 499 21.65 11.03 31.17
C GLY A 499 21.28 10.25 29.90
N GLN A 500 20.29 10.70 29.14
CA GLN A 500 19.92 10.08 27.86
C GLN A 500 20.33 10.97 26.70
N SER A 501 21.22 10.46 25.84
CA SER A 501 21.46 11.02 24.51
C SER A 501 20.53 10.31 23.52
N GLU A 502 19.23 10.60 23.59
CA GLU A 502 18.27 10.19 22.58
C GLU A 502 17.40 11.39 22.19
N GLN A 503 16.96 11.41 20.92
CA GLN A 503 16.09 12.45 20.39
C GLN A 503 14.75 12.43 21.13
N VAL A 504 14.37 13.54 21.76
CA VAL A 504 13.03 13.71 22.34
C VAL A 504 12.08 14.18 21.22
N LYS A 505 11.17 13.31 20.78
CA LYS A 505 10.09 13.68 19.84
C LYS A 505 8.82 14.02 20.63
N ILE A 506 8.27 15.22 20.40
CA ILE A 506 7.00 15.68 20.98
C ILE A 506 5.97 15.77 19.85
N TYR A 507 4.83 15.09 20.01
CA TYR A 507 3.71 15.13 19.05
C TYR A 507 2.39 15.32 19.80
N GLY A 508 1.40 15.93 19.12
CA GLY A 508 0.07 16.16 19.68
C GLY A 508 -0.84 16.93 18.71
N ILE A 509 -2.15 16.85 18.93
CA ILE A 509 -3.17 17.52 18.12
C ILE A 509 -3.63 18.80 18.83
N VAL A 510 -3.63 19.93 18.12
CA VAL A 510 -4.19 21.20 18.59
C VAL A 510 -5.57 21.37 17.97
N SER A 511 -6.62 21.25 18.77
CA SER A 511 -8.03 21.37 18.33
C SER A 511 -8.68 22.63 18.93
N ASN A 512 -9.71 23.16 18.26
CA ASN A 512 -10.53 24.30 18.72
C ASN A 512 -9.76 25.62 18.93
N VAL A 513 -8.89 25.98 17.99
CA VAL A 513 -8.12 27.23 18.01
C VAL A 513 -8.65 28.23 16.98
N ASP A 514 -8.60 29.51 17.32
CA ASP A 514 -8.95 30.61 16.43
C ASP A 514 -7.79 30.87 15.44
N LYS A 515 -8.05 31.38 14.22
CA LYS A 515 -7.08 31.60 13.13
C LYS A 515 -5.91 32.53 13.49
N SER A 516 -6.00 33.23 14.62
CA SER A 516 -4.95 34.10 15.15
C SER A 516 -4.08 33.45 16.24
N THR A 517 -4.38 32.20 16.62
CA THR A 517 -3.69 31.50 17.70
C THR A 517 -2.29 31.11 17.28
N ARG A 518 -1.30 31.41 18.14
CA ARG A 518 0.10 31.02 17.94
C ARG A 518 0.49 30.03 19.01
N VAL A 519 0.97 28.86 18.61
CA VAL A 519 1.46 27.83 19.54
C VAL A 519 2.98 27.80 19.45
N SER A 520 3.65 28.19 20.53
CA SER A 520 5.11 28.15 20.61
C SER A 520 5.56 27.00 21.50
N ILE A 521 6.48 26.19 21.00
CA ILE A 521 7.16 25.14 21.76
C ILE A 521 8.56 25.64 22.09
N THR A 522 8.92 25.66 23.36
CA THR A 522 10.23 26.12 23.84
C THR A 522 10.87 25.07 24.73
N TYR A 523 12.11 24.72 24.39
CA TYR A 523 12.98 23.82 25.13
C TYR A 523 13.98 24.66 25.92
N THR A 524 14.16 24.36 27.21
CA THR A 524 15.18 25.00 28.05
C THR A 524 16.18 23.96 28.48
N TYR A 525 17.45 24.15 28.13
CA TYR A 525 18.52 23.24 28.49
C TYR A 525 18.95 23.43 29.95
N PRO A 526 19.58 22.41 30.58
CA PRO A 526 20.05 22.50 31.96
C PRO A 526 21.05 23.63 32.24
N ASP A 527 21.73 24.15 31.22
CA ASP A 527 22.64 25.30 31.31
C ASP A 527 21.91 26.66 31.30
N GLY A 528 20.59 26.66 31.18
CA GLY A 528 19.73 27.84 31.16
C GLY A 528 19.52 28.47 29.79
N THR A 529 20.07 27.88 28.72
CA THR A 529 19.80 28.32 27.34
C THR A 529 18.46 27.80 26.86
N THR A 530 17.80 28.54 25.95
CA THR A 530 16.48 28.17 25.42
C THR A 530 16.48 28.14 23.90
N ASP A 531 15.77 27.18 23.33
CA ASP A 531 15.55 27.00 21.88
C ASP A 531 14.08 26.63 21.60
N GLY A 532 13.57 26.78 20.37
CA GLY A 532 12.17 26.47 20.08
C GLY A 532 11.62 26.99 18.75
N GLY A 533 10.39 26.58 18.42
CA GLY A 533 9.67 26.94 17.19
C GLY A 533 8.25 27.42 17.47
N THR A 534 7.70 28.27 16.60
CA THR A 534 6.29 28.68 16.65
C THR A 534 5.55 28.07 15.48
N ILE A 535 4.49 27.32 15.78
CA ILE A 535 3.59 26.74 14.81
C ILE A 535 2.38 27.67 14.70
N PHE A 536 2.04 28.05 13.47
CA PHE A 536 0.83 28.79 13.15
C PHE A 536 -0.30 27.79 12.90
N THR A 537 -1.46 28.02 13.49
CA THR A 537 -2.64 27.21 13.23
C THR A 537 -3.42 27.92 12.11
N THR A 538 -3.45 27.32 10.91
CA THR A 538 -4.23 27.78 9.74
C THR A 538 -5.74 27.71 9.97
#